data_AF-A0A8J2VB59-F1
#
_entry.id   AF-A0A8J2VB59-F1
#
_cell.length_a   1.000
_cell.length_b   1.000
_cell.length_c   1.000
_cell.angle_alpha   90.00
_cell.angle_beta   90.00
_cell.angle_gamma   90.00
#
_symmetry.space_group_name_H-M   'P 1'
#
loop_
_entity.id
_entity.type
_entity.pdbx_description
1 polymer ?
#
loop_
_entity_poly.entity_id
_entity_poly.type
_entity_poly.pdbx_seq_one_letter_code
_entity_poly.pdbx_strand_id
1 'polypeptide(L)'
;MRKNLTPLFIALFFMAFTAQGQENLSTKTLESNKIDVIKIYENVLEEGYESPQIYQKLAQANFAKENYIDSKKWFEKWFEIDKNPIPVAYYHYSKTLEYLNENEKAKKYFDLYKKFSKK
;
A
#
# COMPACT_ATOMS: atom_id res chain seq x y z
N MET A 1 -0.91 35.34 65.83
CA MET A 1 -0.99 35.10 64.37
C MET A 1 -1.11 33.61 64.12
N ARG A 2 -2.31 33.13 63.73
CA ARG A 2 -2.60 31.71 63.49
C ARG A 2 -2.08 31.32 62.10
N LYS A 3 -1.24 30.28 62.05
CA LYS A 3 -0.73 29.67 60.81
C LYS A 3 -1.87 28.86 60.18
N ASN A 4 -2.45 29.35 59.09
CA ASN A 4 -3.52 28.65 58.38
C ASN A 4 -2.89 27.67 57.38
N LEU A 5 -2.54 26.47 57.88
CA LEU A 5 -1.93 25.37 57.12
C LEU A 5 -2.94 24.62 56.21
N THR A 6 -4.07 25.23 55.89
CA THR A 6 -5.20 24.59 55.20
C THR A 6 -5.10 24.44 53.68
N PRO A 7 -4.22 25.12 52.91
CA PRO A 7 -4.16 24.85 51.46
C PRO A 7 -3.24 23.65 51.11
N LEU A 8 -2.39 23.19 52.04
CA LEU A 8 -1.41 22.14 51.74
C LEU A 8 -2.03 20.73 51.69
N PHE A 9 -3.16 20.51 52.35
CA PHE A 9 -3.84 19.20 52.35
C PHE A 9 -4.70 18.94 51.11
N ILE A 10 -5.14 19.98 50.40
CA ILE A 10 -6.00 19.83 49.21
C ILE A 10 -5.15 19.45 47.97
N ALA A 11 -3.89 19.89 47.91
CA ALA A 11 -2.98 19.56 46.81
C ALA A 11 -2.53 18.08 46.81
N LEU A 12 -2.54 17.40 47.96
CA LEU A 12 -2.16 15.98 48.08
C LEU A 12 -3.26 15.00 47.66
N PHE A 13 -4.51 15.45 47.52
CA PHE A 13 -5.63 14.57 47.16
C PHE A 13 -5.80 14.39 45.64
N PHE A 14 -5.19 15.25 44.81
CA PHE A 14 -5.29 15.17 43.35
C PHE A 14 -4.29 14.20 42.69
N MET A 15 -3.21 13.81 43.37
CA MET A 15 -2.22 12.86 42.81
C MET A 15 -2.62 11.38 42.93
N ALA A 16 -3.62 11.05 43.74
CA ALA A 16 -4.04 9.65 43.94
C ALA A 16 -5.04 9.14 42.89
N PHE A 17 -5.67 10.02 42.10
CA PHE A 17 -6.73 9.62 41.16
C PHE A 17 -6.24 9.25 39.76
N THR A 18 -4.96 9.48 39.43
CA THR A 18 -4.40 9.12 38.11
C THR A 18 -3.85 7.70 38.06
N ALA A 19 -3.91 6.93 39.16
CA ALA A 19 -3.30 5.59 39.27
C ALA A 19 -4.29 4.41 39.12
N GLN A 20 -5.60 4.66 39.01
CA GLN A 20 -6.61 3.60 38.84
C GLN A 20 -7.31 3.76 37.50
N GLY A 21 -6.77 3.14 36.45
CA GLY A 21 -7.42 3.17 35.13
C GLY A 21 -6.63 2.63 33.95
N GLN A 22 -5.36 2.26 34.11
CA GLN A 22 -4.68 1.43 33.10
C GLN A 22 -4.93 -0.04 33.41
N GLU A 23 -6.16 -0.48 33.14
CA GLU A 23 -6.35 -1.86 32.74
C GLU A 23 -5.46 -2.06 31.50
N ASN A 24 -4.53 -3.01 31.57
CA ASN A 24 -3.85 -3.47 30.37
C ASN A 24 -4.95 -4.09 29.49
N LEU A 25 -5.61 -3.26 28.67
CA LEU A 25 -6.11 -3.76 27.40
C LEU A 25 -4.89 -4.41 26.80
N SER A 26 -4.88 -5.74 26.83
CA SER A 26 -4.10 -6.50 25.88
C SER A 26 -4.42 -5.81 24.56
N THR A 27 -3.45 -5.06 24.06
CA THR A 27 -3.44 -4.67 22.66
C THR A 27 -3.37 -6.02 21.99
N LYS A 28 -4.53 -6.66 21.80
CA LYS A 28 -4.77 -7.51 20.67
C LYS A 28 -4.46 -6.54 19.56
N THR A 29 -3.18 -6.52 19.19
CA THR A 29 -2.68 -5.87 18.02
C THR A 29 -3.74 -6.25 17.03
N LEU A 30 -4.52 -5.27 16.59
CA LEU A 30 -5.35 -5.49 15.43
C LEU A 30 -4.27 -5.79 14.40
N GLU A 31 -3.93 -7.06 14.24
CA GLU A 31 -3.31 -7.57 13.06
C GLU A 31 -4.35 -7.17 12.03
N SER A 32 -4.17 -5.97 11.48
CA SER A 32 -4.91 -5.53 10.34
C SER A 32 -4.60 -6.64 9.36
N ASN A 33 -5.53 -7.56 9.17
CA ASN A 33 -5.42 -8.61 8.17
C ASN A 33 -5.24 -7.85 6.87
N LYS A 34 -3.99 -7.58 6.49
CA LYS A 34 -3.66 -6.77 5.33
C LYS A 34 -4.25 -7.55 4.17
N ILE A 35 -5.26 -6.95 3.54
CA ILE A 35 -5.98 -7.58 2.46
C ILE A 35 -4.96 -7.92 1.37
N ASP A 36 -4.83 -9.20 1.04
CA ASP A 36 -3.97 -9.62 -0.07
C ASP A 36 -4.70 -9.39 -1.39
N VAL A 37 -4.49 -8.21 -1.95
CA VAL A 37 -5.06 -7.80 -3.24
C VAL A 37 -4.73 -8.78 -4.35
N ILE A 38 -3.52 -9.36 -4.35
CA ILE A 38 -3.10 -10.30 -5.40
C ILE A 38 -3.99 -11.53 -5.35
N LYS A 39 -4.10 -12.15 -4.17
CA LYS A 39 -4.93 -13.35 -3.97
C LYS A 39 -6.39 -13.13 -4.37
N ILE A 40 -6.97 -11.98 -4.01
CA ILE A 40 -8.37 -11.68 -4.36
C ILE A 40 -8.56 -11.66 -5.87
N TYR A 41 -7.71 -10.94 -6.60
CA TYR A 41 -7.87 -10.80 -8.04
C TYR A 41 -7.45 -12.05 -8.82
N GLU A 42 -6.54 -12.87 -8.30
CA GLU A 42 -6.24 -14.20 -8.85
C GLU A 42 -7.46 -15.13 -8.76
N ASN A 43 -8.13 -15.18 -7.61
CA ASN A 43 -9.37 -15.96 -7.46
C ASN A 43 -10.46 -15.52 -8.47
N VAL A 44 -10.60 -14.22 -8.70
CA VAL A 44 -11.57 -13.70 -9.69
C VAL A 44 -11.24 -14.18 -11.11
N LEU A 45 -9.95 -14.27 -11.47
CA LEU A 45 -9.52 -14.86 -12.74
C LEU A 45 -9.79 -16.38 -12.80
N GLU A 46 -9.58 -17.10 -11.70
CA GLU A 46 -9.87 -18.54 -11.60
C GLU A 46 -11.37 -18.84 -11.77
N GLU A 47 -12.23 -17.92 -11.32
CA GLU A 47 -13.69 -17.97 -11.54
C GLU A 47 -14.08 -17.61 -12.98
N GLY A 48 -13.12 -17.23 -13.84
CA GLY A 48 -13.33 -16.95 -15.26
C GLY A 48 -13.70 -15.50 -15.59
N TYR A 49 -13.62 -14.58 -14.62
CA TYR A 49 -13.92 -13.17 -14.84
C TYR A 49 -12.66 -12.40 -15.21
N GLU A 50 -12.56 -12.00 -16.48
CA GLU A 50 -11.43 -11.22 -17.00
C GLU A 50 -11.85 -9.78 -17.29
N SER A 51 -10.98 -8.82 -16.96
CA SER A 51 -11.13 -7.42 -17.38
C SER A 51 -9.79 -6.68 -17.35
N PRO A 52 -9.63 -5.60 -18.14
CA PRO A 52 -8.45 -4.73 -18.05
C PRO A 52 -8.15 -4.25 -16.63
N GLN A 53 -9.20 -3.95 -15.85
CA GLN A 53 -9.09 -3.47 -14.48
C GLN A 53 -8.48 -4.53 -13.55
N ILE A 54 -8.83 -5.81 -13.74
CA ILE A 54 -8.26 -6.92 -12.95
C ILE A 54 -6.76 -7.04 -13.23
N TYR A 55 -6.35 -7.04 -14.51
CA TYR A 55 -4.92 -7.09 -14.86
C TYR A 55 -4.15 -5.87 -14.38
N GLN A 56 -4.74 -4.68 -14.47
CA GLN A 56 -4.17 -3.47 -13.90
C GLN A 56 -3.90 -3.62 -12.39
N LYS A 57 -4.88 -4.13 -11.63
CA LYS A 57 -4.75 -4.31 -10.18
C LYS A 57 -3.68 -5.34 -9.83
N LEU A 58 -3.65 -6.46 -10.54
CA LEU A 58 -2.64 -7.49 -10.36
C LEU A 58 -1.22 -6.98 -10.69
N ALA A 59 -1.06 -6.26 -11.79
CA ALA A 59 0.22 -5.67 -12.18
C ALA A 59 0.73 -4.68 -11.13
N GLN A 60 -0.12 -3.75 -10.70
CA GLN A 60 0.25 -2.73 -9.71
C GLN A 60 0.51 -3.32 -8.32
N ALA A 61 -0.27 -4.31 -7.89
CA ALA A 61 -0.08 -4.96 -6.59
C ALA A 61 1.21 -5.79 -6.56
N ASN A 62 1.51 -6.53 -7.63
CA ASN A 62 2.78 -7.25 -7.76
C ASN A 62 3.98 -6.31 -7.83
N PHE A 63 3.88 -5.20 -8.57
CA PHE A 63 4.91 -4.16 -8.58
C PHE A 63 5.18 -3.61 -7.16
N ALA A 64 4.12 -3.30 -6.41
CA ALA A 64 4.25 -2.77 -5.04
C ALA A 64 4.83 -3.79 -4.04
N LYS A 65 4.71 -5.09 -4.31
CA LYS A 65 5.35 -6.16 -3.52
C LYS A 65 6.72 -6.58 -4.06
N GLU A 66 7.25 -5.88 -5.07
CA GLU A 66 8.51 -6.23 -5.75
C GLU A 66 8.50 -7.61 -6.44
N ASN A 67 7.31 -8.16 -6.70
CA ASN A 67 7.11 -9.40 -7.46
C ASN A 67 7.21 -9.11 -8.96
N TYR A 68 8.40 -8.76 -9.44
CA TYR A 68 8.57 -8.21 -10.79
C TYR A 68 8.22 -9.20 -11.92
N ILE A 69 8.40 -10.51 -11.71
CA ILE A 69 8.02 -11.53 -12.69
C ILE A 69 6.52 -11.49 -12.98
N ASP A 70 5.69 -11.55 -11.92
CA ASP A 70 4.23 -11.50 -12.06
C ASP A 70 3.75 -10.11 -12.46
N SER A 71 4.38 -9.06 -11.94
CA SER A 71 4.12 -7.68 -12.38
C SER A 71 4.24 -7.58 -13.91
N LYS A 72 5.33 -8.11 -14.50
CA LYS A 72 5.55 -8.10 -15.95
C LYS A 72 4.43 -8.82 -16.68
N LYS A 73 4.11 -10.05 -16.26
CA LYS A 73 3.03 -10.87 -16.85
C LYS A 73 1.71 -10.10 -16.91
N TRP A 74 1.33 -9.46 -15.80
CA TRP A 74 0.06 -8.76 -15.71
C TRP A 74 0.06 -7.41 -16.45
N PHE A 75 1.18 -6.69 -16.48
CA PHE A 75 1.31 -5.50 -17.32
C PHE A 75 1.17 -5.83 -18.81
N GLU A 76 1.78 -6.93 -19.27
CA GLU A 76 1.67 -7.36 -20.66
C GLU A 76 0.21 -7.71 -21.01
N LYS A 77 -0.48 -8.46 -20.14
CA LYS A 77 -1.91 -8.75 -20.30
C LYS A 77 -2.78 -7.49 -20.30
N TRP A 78 -2.49 -6.53 -19.41
CA TRP A 78 -3.23 -5.27 -19.39
C TRP A 78 -3.01 -4.48 -20.68
N PHE A 79 -1.77 -4.36 -21.17
CA PHE A 79 -1.43 -3.62 -22.40
C PHE A 79 -1.90 -4.31 -23.69
N GLU A 80 -2.16 -5.62 -23.67
CA GLU A 80 -2.82 -6.33 -24.78
C GLU A 80 -4.25 -5.83 -25.01
N ILE A 81 -4.96 -5.47 -23.93
CA ILE A 81 -6.41 -5.17 -23.97
C ILE A 81 -6.66 -3.66 -23.91
N ASP A 82 -5.94 -2.94 -23.05
CA ASP A 82 -6.04 -1.49 -22.90
C ASP A 82 -5.02 -0.79 -23.81
N LYS A 83 -5.54 -0.07 -24.81
CA LYS A 83 -4.71 0.62 -25.81
C LYS A 83 -4.22 1.99 -25.33
N ASN A 84 -4.76 2.53 -24.24
CA ASN A 84 -4.38 3.85 -23.69
C ASN A 84 -4.26 3.82 -22.15
N PRO A 85 -3.35 3.01 -21.59
CA PRO A 85 -3.12 2.99 -20.15
C PRO A 85 -2.61 4.36 -19.68
N ILE A 86 -2.92 4.72 -18.43
CA ILE A 86 -2.46 5.96 -17.82
C ILE A 86 -0.91 6.05 -17.85
N PRO A 87 -0.30 7.24 -18.02
CA PRO A 87 1.13 7.37 -18.24
C PRO A 87 2.00 6.67 -17.17
N VAL A 88 1.59 6.71 -15.90
CA VAL A 88 2.31 6.05 -14.78
C VAL A 88 2.44 4.53 -14.95
N ALA A 89 1.55 3.88 -15.70
CA ALA A 89 1.66 2.45 -16.00
C ALA A 89 2.92 2.15 -16.80
N TYR A 90 3.28 2.99 -17.78
CA TYR A 90 4.50 2.83 -18.55
C TYR A 90 5.75 2.98 -17.68
N TYR A 91 5.71 3.85 -16.67
CA TYR A 91 6.80 4.01 -15.72
C TYR A 91 6.97 2.76 -14.85
N HIS A 92 5.92 2.26 -14.20
CA HIS A 92 6.00 1.04 -13.37
C HIS A 92 6.42 -0.18 -14.18
N TYR A 93 5.93 -0.31 -15.42
CA TYR A 93 6.35 -1.39 -16.30
C TYR A 93 7.83 -1.24 -16.72
N SER A 94 8.31 -0.04 -17.04
CA SER A 94 9.73 0.17 -17.30
C SER A 94 10.61 -0.24 -16.12
N LYS A 95 10.21 0.10 -14.89
CA LYS A 95 10.93 -0.30 -13.67
C LYS A 95 10.91 -1.80 -13.46
N THR A 96 9.75 -2.43 -13.63
CA THR A 96 9.63 -3.89 -13.60
C THR A 96 10.63 -4.56 -14.56
N LEU A 97 10.74 -4.05 -15.79
CA LEU A 97 11.68 -4.57 -16.79
C LEU A 97 13.15 -4.32 -16.41
N GLU A 98 13.49 -3.17 -15.83
CA GLU A 98 14.85 -2.90 -15.31
C GLU A 98 15.26 -3.93 -14.25
N TYR A 99 14.40 -4.22 -13.28
CA TYR A 99 14.66 -5.23 -12.24
C TYR A 99 14.82 -6.64 -12.81
N LEU A 100 14.20 -6.92 -13.96
CA LEU A 100 14.33 -8.19 -14.68
C LEU A 100 15.46 -8.18 -15.73
N ASN A 101 16.27 -7.12 -15.79
CA ASN A 101 17.37 -6.94 -16.74
C ASN A 101 16.96 -6.85 -18.22
N GLU A 102 15.69 -6.54 -18.52
CA GLU A 102 15.18 -6.30 -19.89
C GLU A 102 15.40 -4.84 -20.32
N ASN A 103 16.65 -4.39 -20.27
CA ASN A 103 17.03 -2.97 -20.33
C ASN A 103 16.58 -2.23 -21.60
N GLU A 104 16.64 -2.86 -22.77
CA GLU A 104 16.20 -2.23 -24.02
C GLU A 104 14.70 -1.94 -24.01
N LYS A 105 13.91 -2.92 -23.55
CA LYS A 105 12.46 -2.81 -23.44
C LYS A 105 12.09 -1.81 -22.35
N ALA A 106 12.79 -1.84 -21.21
CA ALA A 106 12.62 -0.85 -20.15
C ALA A 106 12.79 0.58 -20.66
N LYS A 107 13.88 0.85 -21.39
CA LYS A 107 14.14 2.17 -21.99
C LYS A 107 13.00 2.60 -22.91
N LYS A 108 12.51 1.71 -23.78
CA LYS A 108 11.37 2.00 -24.67
C LYS A 108 10.14 2.46 -23.89
N TYR A 109 9.77 1.75 -22.82
CA TYR A 109 8.59 2.10 -22.03
C TYR A 109 8.79 3.35 -21.17
N PHE A 110 10.01 3.61 -20.71
CA PHE A 110 10.33 4.87 -20.05
C PHE A 110 10.23 6.08 -20.99
N ASP A 111 10.64 5.90 -22.26
CA ASP A 111 10.47 6.93 -23.30
C ASP A 111 8.98 7.19 -23.59
N LEU A 112 8.12 6.16 -23.59
CA LEU A 112 6.66 6.32 -23.68
C LEU A 112 6.10 7.09 -22.47
N TYR A 113 6.52 6.75 -21.25
CA TYR A 113 6.14 7.50 -20.06
C TYR A 113 6.45 9.00 -20.22
N LYS A 114 7.68 9.35 -20.58
CA LYS A 114 8.09 10.76 -20.80
C LYS A 114 7.28 11.46 -21.88
N LYS A 115 6.87 10.73 -22.93
CA LYS A 115 6.06 11.27 -24.03
C LYS A 115 4.64 11.60 -23.56
N PHE A 116 4.02 10.72 -22.78
CA PHE A 116 2.62 10.84 -22.38
C PHE A 116 2.41 11.61 -21.07
N SER A 117 3.43 11.76 -20.21
CA SER A 117 3.34 12.54 -18.97
C SER A 117 3.51 14.05 -19.14
N LYS A 118 3.96 14.49 -20.32
CA LYS A 118 4.16 15.91 -20.67
C LYS A 118 2.97 16.55 -21.40
N LYS A 119 1.92 15.78 -21.67
CA LYS A 119 0.65 16.26 -22.22
C LYS A 119 -0.29 16.64 -21.09
#